data_AF-A0A2D3WG55-F1
#
_entry.id   AF-A0A2D3WG55-F1
#
_cell.length_a   1.000
_cell.length_b   1.000
_cell.length_c   1.000
_cell.angle_alpha   90.00
_cell.angle_beta   90.00
_cell.angle_gamma   90.00
#
_symmetry.space_group_name_H-M   'P 1'
#
loop_
_entity.id
_entity.type
_entity.pdbx_description
1 polymer ?
#
loop_
_entity_poly.entity_id
_entity_poly.type
_entity_poly.pdbx_seq_one_letter_code
_entity_poly.pdbx_strand_id
1 'polypeptide(L)'
;MKEQWIGAKEFASITGCSVSAVYSRISLTQNTDPYYNKKYKKDGGRRLVNLAYFRRREQAADEMQGRFESAYFALLEKYGNEHALARAVADDLGMTANAVNMYFKTCFVVTRLGAVKKRLKYIEAMEKILEEK
;
A
#
# COMPACT_ATOMS: atom_id res chain seq x y z
N MET A 1 5.44 3.26 19.18
CA MET A 1 5.73 2.04 18.39
C MET A 1 7.24 1.89 18.26
N LYS A 2 7.82 0.76 18.68
CA LYS A 2 9.25 0.47 18.49
C LYS A 2 9.52 0.26 16.99
N GLU A 3 10.61 0.80 16.47
CA GLU A 3 11.01 0.52 15.09
C GLU A 3 11.46 -0.93 14.96
N GLN A 4 10.71 -1.72 14.19
CA GLN A 4 11.06 -3.11 13.94
C GLN A 4 11.70 -3.27 12.56
N TRP A 5 12.97 -3.66 12.59
CA TRP A 5 13.82 -3.84 11.43
C TRP A 5 13.99 -5.32 11.14
N ILE A 6 13.54 -5.76 9.96
CA ILE A 6 13.63 -7.16 9.53
C ILE A 6 14.57 -7.34 8.34
N GLY A 7 15.05 -8.55 8.09
CA GLY A 7 15.94 -8.80 6.96
C GLY A 7 15.23 -8.64 5.61
N ALA A 8 15.93 -8.17 4.57
CA ALA A 8 15.37 -8.08 3.21
C ALA A 8 14.83 -9.43 2.68
N LYS A 9 15.44 -10.56 3.05
CA LYS A 9 14.96 -11.91 2.72
C LYS A 9 13.65 -12.26 3.42
N GLU A 10 13.54 -11.92 4.69
CA GLU A 10 12.35 -12.12 5.50
C GLU A 10 11.19 -11.27 4.99
N PHE A 11 11.47 -9.99 4.68
CA PHE A 11 10.51 -9.10 4.03
C PHE A 11 10.02 -9.65 2.68
N ALA A 12 10.92 -10.16 1.85
CA ALA A 12 10.56 -10.77 0.56
C ALA A 12 9.61 -11.97 0.72
N SER A 13 9.84 -12.80 1.73
CA SER A 13 8.96 -13.93 2.06
C SER A 13 7.56 -13.47 2.46
N ILE A 14 7.46 -12.44 3.31
CA ILE A 14 6.18 -11.88 3.78
C ILE A 14 5.39 -11.28 2.62
N THR A 15 6.04 -10.48 1.78
CA THR A 15 5.37 -9.77 0.68
C THR A 15 5.26 -10.62 -0.59
N GLY A 16 5.78 -11.85 -0.60
CA GLY A 16 5.85 -12.68 -1.80
C GLY A 16 6.60 -12.01 -2.97
N CYS A 17 7.51 -11.08 -2.66
CA CYS A 17 8.38 -10.44 -3.65
C CYS A 17 9.66 -11.27 -3.82
N SER A 18 10.31 -11.18 -4.98
CA SER A 18 11.64 -11.78 -5.09
C SER A 18 12.64 -11.01 -4.23
N VAL A 19 13.57 -11.74 -3.60
CA VAL A 19 14.66 -11.16 -2.82
C VAL A 19 15.47 -10.16 -3.66
N SER A 20 15.71 -10.49 -4.94
CA SER A 20 16.38 -9.60 -5.89
C SER A 20 15.62 -8.30 -6.11
N ALA A 21 14.29 -8.33 -6.24
CA ALA A 21 13.48 -7.11 -6.38
C ALA A 21 13.57 -6.23 -5.13
N VAL A 22 13.55 -6.81 -3.93
CA VAL A 22 13.73 -6.08 -2.68
C VAL A 22 15.11 -5.41 -2.64
N TYR A 23 16.18 -6.15 -2.97
CA TYR A 23 17.53 -5.57 -3.01
C TYR A 23 17.69 -4.48 -4.07
N SER A 24 17.18 -4.69 -5.28
CA SER A 24 17.22 -3.69 -6.34
C SER A 24 16.52 -2.41 -5.89
N ARG A 25 15.36 -2.52 -5.23
CA ARG A 25 14.64 -1.35 -4.72
C ARG A 25 15.41 -0.60 -3.65
N ILE A 26 16.04 -1.32 -2.71
CA ILE A 26 16.91 -0.72 -1.68
C ILE A 26 18.10 0.00 -2.32
N SER A 27 18.70 -0.54 -3.38
CA SER A 27 19.85 0.11 -4.03
C SER A 27 19.42 1.32 -4.87
N LEU A 28 18.36 1.19 -5.67
CA LEU A 28 17.90 2.24 -6.60
C LEU A 28 17.37 3.49 -5.89
N THR A 29 16.78 3.31 -4.70
CA THR A 29 16.15 4.40 -3.95
C THR A 29 17.09 5.12 -2.99
N GLN A 30 18.33 4.64 -2.82
CA GLN A 30 19.27 5.16 -1.81
C GLN A 30 19.52 6.65 -1.92
N ASN A 31 19.65 7.17 -3.13
CA ASN A 31 19.99 8.58 -3.38
C ASN A 31 18.79 9.42 -3.84
N THR A 32 17.65 8.79 -4.08
CA THR A 32 16.47 9.44 -4.71
C THR A 32 15.27 9.51 -3.78
N ASP A 33 15.22 8.68 -2.74
CA ASP A 33 14.11 8.61 -1.81
C ASP A 33 14.43 9.39 -0.52
N PRO A 34 13.77 10.54 -0.26
CA PRO A 34 14.02 11.32 0.96
C PRO A 34 13.64 10.56 2.23
N TYR A 35 12.89 9.46 2.11
CA TYR A 35 12.52 8.59 3.22
C TYR A 35 13.35 7.31 3.28
N TYR A 36 14.46 7.23 2.53
CA TYR A 36 15.29 6.03 2.45
C TYR A 36 15.67 5.50 3.85
N ASN A 37 16.23 6.36 4.71
CA ASN A 37 16.67 6.00 6.06
C ASN A 37 15.51 5.65 7.01
N LYS A 38 14.26 5.99 6.65
CA LYS A 38 13.06 5.54 7.41
C LYS A 38 12.59 4.15 6.96
N LYS A 39 12.89 3.77 5.72
CA LYS A 39 12.46 2.51 5.09
C LYS A 39 13.49 1.41 5.22
N TYR A 40 14.77 1.77 5.10
CA TYR A 40 15.87 0.84 4.91
C TYR A 40 17.08 1.27 5.74
N LYS A 41 17.86 0.29 6.20
CA LYS A 41 19.19 0.53 6.77
C LYS A 41 20.11 -0.64 6.49
N LYS A 42 21.42 -0.42 6.67
CA LYS A 42 22.44 -1.47 6.59
C LYS A 42 23.04 -1.67 7.98
N ASP A 43 23.12 -2.91 8.42
CA ASP A 43 23.68 -3.29 9.72
C ASP A 43 24.45 -4.62 9.58
N GLY A 44 25.73 -4.62 9.96
CA GLY A 44 26.59 -5.81 9.86
C GLY A 44 26.63 -6.48 8.48
N GLY A 45 26.58 -5.69 7.39
CA GLY A 45 26.51 -6.21 6.02
C GLY A 45 25.12 -6.69 5.56
N ARG A 46 24.15 -6.76 6.48
CA ARG A 46 22.76 -7.12 6.19
C ARG A 46 21.98 -5.86 5.80
N ARG A 47 21.10 -5.97 4.81
CA ARG A 47 20.13 -4.92 4.50
C ARG A 47 18.83 -5.21 5.21
N LEU A 48 18.36 -4.24 5.99
CA LEU A 48 17.18 -4.32 6.82
C LEU A 48 16.08 -3.41 6.27
N VAL A 49 14.84 -3.81 6.50
CA VAL A 49 13.62 -3.13 6.08
C VAL A 49 12.81 -2.80 7.32
N ASN A 50 12.33 -1.56 7.43
CA ASN A 50 11.48 -1.11 8.53
C ASN A 50 10.05 -1.62 8.31
N LEU A 51 9.68 -2.69 9.01
CA LEU A 51 8.38 -3.34 8.85
C LEU A 51 7.22 -2.39 9.21
N ALA A 52 7.39 -1.59 10.27
CA ALA A 52 6.39 -0.64 10.73
C ALA A 52 6.15 0.51 9.73
N TYR A 53 7.13 0.86 8.89
CA TYR A 53 6.93 1.81 7.80
C TYR A 53 6.00 1.23 6.73
N PHE A 54 6.30 0.00 6.27
CA PHE A 54 5.53 -0.63 5.19
C PHE A 54 4.13 -1.03 5.65
N ARG A 55 3.95 -1.52 6.89
CA ARG A 55 2.62 -1.76 7.46
C ARG A 55 1.73 -0.52 7.42
N ARG A 56 2.21 0.63 7.93
CA ARG A 56 1.44 1.88 7.93
C ARG A 56 1.05 2.32 6.52
N ARG A 57 1.91 2.09 5.54
CA ARG A 57 1.60 2.39 4.13
C ARG A 57 0.50 1.48 3.57
N GLU A 58 0.54 0.19 3.87
CA GLU A 58 -0.51 -0.73 3.42
C GLU A 58 -1.84 -0.47 4.14
N GLN A 59 -1.81 -0.16 5.44
CA GLN A 59 -3.00 0.26 6.20
C GLN A 59 -3.62 1.54 5.63
N ALA A 60 -2.82 2.58 5.38
CA ALA A 60 -3.32 3.81 4.77
C ALA A 60 -3.90 3.57 3.36
N ALA A 61 -3.32 2.63 2.59
CA ALA A 61 -3.86 2.26 1.29
C ALA A 61 -5.18 1.49 1.40
N ASP A 62 -5.34 0.63 2.41
CA ASP A 62 -6.56 -0.10 2.71
C ASP A 62 -7.68 0.83 3.20
N GLU A 63 -7.37 1.73 4.15
CA GLU A 63 -8.30 2.76 4.63
C GLU A 63 -8.78 3.66 3.49
N MET A 64 -7.87 4.13 2.63
CA MET A 64 -8.21 4.95 1.48
C MET A 64 -9.09 4.19 0.49
N GLN A 65 -8.83 2.89 0.29
CA GLN A 65 -9.66 2.04 -0.55
C GLN A 65 -11.06 1.85 0.03
N GLY A 66 -11.20 1.62 1.34
CA GLY A 66 -12.51 1.51 2.00
C GLY A 66 -13.31 2.81 1.94
N ARG A 67 -12.65 3.96 2.11
CA ARG A 67 -13.27 5.29 1.93
C ARG A 67 -13.74 5.49 0.49
N PHE A 68 -12.93 5.10 -0.48
CA PHE A 68 -13.26 5.18 -1.89
C PHE A 68 -14.49 4.32 -2.25
N GLU A 69 -14.48 3.05 -1.85
CA GLU A 69 -15.60 2.13 -2.10
C GLU A 69 -16.89 2.64 -1.45
N SER A 70 -16.81 3.13 -0.21
CA SER A 70 -17.97 3.69 0.50
C SER A 70 -18.55 4.92 -0.22
N ALA A 71 -17.70 5.88 -0.61
CA ALA A 71 -18.11 7.07 -1.35
C ALA A 71 -18.69 6.70 -2.73
N TYR A 72 -18.07 5.74 -3.41
CA TYR A 72 -18.54 5.25 -4.71
C TYR A 72 -19.94 4.67 -4.62
N PHE A 73 -20.18 3.70 -3.72
CA PHE A 73 -21.49 3.05 -3.61
C PHE A 73 -22.59 4.00 -3.12
N ALA A 74 -22.27 4.94 -2.23
CA ALA A 74 -23.22 5.95 -1.75
C ALA A 74 -23.68 6.93 -2.84
N LEU A 75 -22.87 7.13 -3.88
CA LEU A 75 -23.13 8.07 -4.96
C LEU A 75 -23.54 7.37 -6.28
N LEU A 76 -23.30 6.07 -6.41
CA LEU A 76 -23.57 5.29 -7.61
C LEU A 76 -25.03 5.40 -8.08
N GLU A 77 -26.00 5.32 -7.16
CA GLU A 77 -27.43 5.41 -7.50
C GLU A 77 -27.87 6.84 -7.88
N LYS A 78 -27.09 7.86 -7.48
CA LYS A 78 -27.41 9.27 -7.72
C LYS A 78 -26.86 9.79 -9.04
N TYR A 79 -25.81 9.16 -9.57
CA TYR A 79 -25.12 9.62 -10.78
C TYR A 79 -25.12 8.54 -11.85
N GLY A 80 -25.99 8.70 -12.86
CA GLY A 80 -26.16 7.72 -13.95
C GLY A 80 -25.05 7.69 -15.01
N ASN A 81 -24.01 8.51 -14.89
CA ASN A 81 -22.83 8.43 -15.76
C ASN A 81 -21.53 8.44 -14.95
N GLU A 82 -20.54 7.67 -15.43
CA GLU A 82 -19.27 7.43 -14.74
C GLU A 82 -18.43 8.71 -14.55
N HIS A 83 -18.50 9.66 -15.49
CA HIS A 83 -17.74 10.91 -15.39
C HIS A 83 -18.26 11.83 -14.28
N ALA A 84 -19.57 11.94 -14.13
CA ALA A 84 -20.23 12.70 -13.08
C ALA A 84 -20.02 12.03 -11.72
N LEU A 85 -20.14 10.70 -11.67
CA LEU A 85 -19.84 9.92 -10.48
C LEU A 85 -18.38 10.09 -10.04
N ALA A 86 -17.43 10.05 -10.97
CA ALA A 86 -16.01 10.25 -10.66
C ALA A 86 -15.70 11.65 -10.12
N ARG A 87 -16.38 12.68 -10.62
CA ARG A 87 -16.27 14.03 -10.05
C ARG A 87 -16.86 14.10 -8.65
N ALA A 88 -18.06 13.56 -8.45
CA ALA A 88 -18.72 13.57 -7.15
C ALA A 88 -17.92 12.81 -6.07
N VAL A 89 -17.36 11.64 -6.41
CA VAL A 89 -16.47 10.89 -5.52
C VAL A 89 -15.17 11.67 -5.24
N ALA A 90 -14.65 12.38 -6.22
CA ALA A 90 -13.44 13.21 -6.04
C ALA A 90 -13.70 14.38 -5.09
N ASP A 91 -14.85 15.04 -5.22
CA ASP A 91 -15.25 16.15 -4.36
C ASP A 91 -15.48 15.65 -2.91
N ASP A 92 -16.15 14.50 -2.73
CA ASP A 92 -16.39 13.88 -1.42
C ASP A 92 -15.09 13.49 -0.69
N LEU A 93 -14.09 13.00 -1.44
CA LEU A 93 -12.81 12.58 -0.89
C LEU A 93 -11.77 13.71 -0.80
N GLY A 94 -12.08 14.90 -1.32
CA GLY A 94 -11.12 16.01 -1.40
C GLY A 94 -9.93 15.72 -2.32
N MET A 95 -10.17 14.99 -3.42
CA MET A 95 -9.15 14.54 -4.36
C MET A 95 -9.42 15.07 -5.77
N THR A 96 -8.47 14.85 -6.69
CA THR A 96 -8.70 15.16 -8.10
C THR A 96 -9.49 14.05 -8.78
N ALA A 97 -10.34 14.40 -9.74
CA ALA A 97 -11.04 13.42 -10.58
C ALA A 97 -10.07 12.48 -11.32
N ASN A 98 -8.85 12.93 -11.62
CA ASN A 98 -7.82 12.07 -12.21
C ASN A 98 -7.33 11.02 -11.21
N ALA A 99 -7.10 11.38 -9.95
CA ALA A 99 -6.76 10.43 -8.90
C ALA A 99 -7.88 9.40 -8.72
N VAL A 100 -9.14 9.84 -8.66
CA VAL A 100 -10.31 8.96 -8.61
C VAL A 100 -10.41 8.03 -9.82
N ASN A 101 -10.15 8.53 -11.04
CA ASN A 101 -10.10 7.70 -12.25
C ASN A 101 -8.97 6.66 -12.21
N MET A 102 -7.81 7.00 -11.65
CA MET A 102 -6.76 6.02 -11.39
C MET A 102 -7.24 4.96 -10.38
N TYR A 103 -7.93 5.37 -9.31
CA TYR A 103 -8.55 4.45 -8.36
C TYR A 103 -9.63 3.58 -9.00
N PHE A 104 -10.48 4.10 -9.90
CA PHE A 104 -11.46 3.29 -10.65
C PHE A 104 -10.80 2.16 -11.44
N LYS A 105 -9.77 2.50 -12.21
CA LYS A 105 -8.98 1.51 -12.97
C LYS A 105 -8.24 0.53 -12.05
N THR A 106 -7.93 0.96 -10.83
CA THR A 106 -7.16 0.21 -9.82
C THR A 106 -8.07 -0.56 -8.85
N CYS A 107 -9.37 -0.29 -8.76
CA CYS A 107 -10.29 -0.92 -7.81
C CYS A 107 -11.40 -1.71 -8.51
N PHE A 108 -11.86 -1.29 -9.69
CA PHE A 108 -13.12 -1.80 -10.29
C PHE A 108 -12.98 -2.55 -11.62
N VAL A 109 -11.84 -2.47 -12.34
CA VAL A 109 -11.63 -3.31 -13.54
C VAL A 109 -11.13 -4.71 -13.13
N VAL A 110 -12.08 -5.63 -13.01
CA VAL A 110 -11.99 -7.11 -13.15
C VAL A 110 -10.60 -7.70 -12.83
N THR A 111 -10.31 -7.92 -11.53
CA THR A 111 -9.38 -8.97 -10.96
C THR A 111 -9.08 -8.81 -9.44
N ARG A 112 -9.73 -7.91 -8.68
CA ARG A 112 -9.09 -7.37 -7.45
C ARG A 112 -9.63 -7.73 -6.07
N LEU A 113 -10.60 -8.64 -5.94
CA LEU A 113 -10.73 -9.39 -4.67
C LEU A 113 -9.41 -10.10 -4.33
N GLY A 114 -8.67 -10.59 -5.34
CA GLY A 114 -7.36 -11.20 -5.16
C GLY A 114 -6.30 -10.23 -4.66
N ALA A 115 -6.25 -9.00 -5.18
CA ALA A 115 -5.26 -7.99 -4.78
C ALA A 115 -5.53 -7.45 -3.37
N VAL A 116 -6.80 -7.21 -3.01
CA VAL A 116 -7.21 -6.82 -1.66
C VAL A 116 -6.93 -7.95 -0.67
N LYS A 117 -7.35 -9.18 -0.97
CA LYS A 117 -7.03 -10.36 -0.14
C LYS A 117 -5.53 -10.55 0.04
N LYS A 118 -4.73 -10.30 -1.00
CA LYS A 118 -3.28 -10.38 -0.92
C LYS A 118 -2.69 -9.30 -0.02
N ARG A 119 -3.21 -8.06 -0.10
CA ARG A 119 -2.81 -6.94 0.75
C ARG A 119 -3.17 -7.17 2.22
N LEU A 120 -4.39 -7.60 2.50
CA LEU A 120 -4.85 -7.93 3.86
C LEU A 120 -3.99 -9.05 4.47
N LYS A 121 -3.68 -10.11 3.71
CA LYS A 121 -2.73 -11.14 4.15
C LYS A 121 -1.34 -10.60 4.47
N TYR A 122 -0.87 -9.58 3.75
CA TYR A 122 0.41 -8.94 4.07
C TYR A 122 0.31 -8.14 5.37
N ILE A 123 -0.77 -7.40 5.59
CA ILE A 123 -0.99 -6.65 6.83
C ILE A 123 -1.02 -7.61 8.02
N GLU A 124 -1.81 -8.68 7.95
CA GLU A 124 -1.89 -9.73 8.98
C GLU A 124 -0.53 -10.37 9.27
N ALA A 125 0.23 -10.73 8.21
CA ALA A 125 1.55 -11.32 8.37
C ALA A 125 2.57 -10.34 9.00
N MET A 126 2.49 -9.05 8.65
CA MET A 126 3.32 -8.01 9.28
C MET A 126 2.92 -7.79 10.74
N GLU A 127 1.63 -7.80 11.06
CA GLU A 127 1.12 -7.64 12.43
C GLU A 127 1.55 -8.76 13.34
N LYS A 128 1.44 -10.01 12.90
CA LYS A 128 1.92 -11.17 13.67
C LYS A 128 3.40 -11.05 14.04
N ILE A 129 4.24 -10.64 13.10
CA ILE A 129 5.68 -10.44 13.36
C ILE A 129 5.93 -9.26 14.30
N LEU A 130 5.10 -8.21 14.19
CA LEU A 130 5.17 -7.06 15.09
C LEU A 130 4.77 -7.41 16.53
N GLU A 131 3.87 -8.36 16.73
CA GLU A 131 3.44 -8.84 18.06
C GLU A 131 4.44 -9.81 18.71
N GLU A 132 5.15 -10.61 17.90
CA GLU A 132 6.14 -11.58 18.38
C GLU A 132 7.51 -10.97 18.76
N LYS A 133 7.75 -9.68 18.50
CA LYS A 133 9.06 -9.01 18.68
C LYS A 133 9.03 -7.76 19.56
#